data_AF-A0A6L5F6V8-F1
#
_entry.id   AF-A0A6L5F6V8-F1
#
_cell.length_a   1.000
_cell.length_b   1.000
_cell.length_c   1.000
_cell.angle_alpha   90.00
_cell.angle_beta   90.00
_cell.angle_gamma   90.00
#
_symmetry.space_group_name_H-M   'P 1'
#
loop_
_entity.id
_entity.type
_entity.pdbx_description
1 polymer ?
#
loop_
_entity_poly.entity_id
_entity_poly.type
_entity_poly.pdbx_seq_one_letter_code
_entity_poly.pdbx_strand_id
1 'polypeptide(L)'
;MTLVDRVTSVAARGVNRRGFMTRLGLGAAALLVNPRDFILRPMTSHEAICGPASSCSDGYTVFCCTINRGLNRCPPGHFVGGWWKADNSVFCCDDSGAPSARYYVDCHSRCTTSGCSNGFCTEYGCNCDCNDGETCDRRLVCCNKFRYGQCNTDMGCVGPVTCRVVSCIPPYRNIDNCGTSLRTDSYTANQSAPCLQGDCA
;
A
#
# COMPACT_ATOMS: atom_id res chain seq x y z
N MET A 1 -23.44 -33.39 -22.94
CA MET A 1 -22.44 -32.80 -22.02
C MET A 1 -22.68 -31.31 -21.98
N THR A 2 -23.14 -30.78 -20.85
CA THR A 2 -23.51 -29.36 -20.75
C THR A 2 -22.29 -28.50 -20.40
N LEU A 3 -22.34 -27.20 -20.69
CA LEU A 3 -21.28 -26.25 -20.30
C LEU A 3 -21.02 -26.27 -18.79
N VAL A 4 -22.07 -26.53 -18.01
CA VAL A 4 -22.03 -26.69 -16.56
C VAL A 4 -21.13 -27.86 -16.16
N ASP A 5 -21.20 -29.01 -16.86
CA ASP A 5 -20.35 -30.19 -16.58
C ASP A 5 -18.86 -29.92 -16.86
N ARG A 6 -18.56 -29.09 -17.88
CA ARG A 6 -17.17 -28.68 -18.17
C ARG A 6 -16.64 -27.70 -17.13
N VAL A 7 -17.45 -26.71 -16.74
CA VAL A 7 -17.08 -25.72 -15.72
C VAL A 7 -16.89 -26.38 -14.35
N THR A 8 -17.76 -27.33 -13.98
CA THR A 8 -17.62 -28.09 -12.73
C THR A 8 -16.44 -29.05 -12.77
N SER A 9 -16.14 -29.71 -13.90
CA SER A 9 -14.98 -30.60 -14.00
C SER A 9 -13.63 -29.87 -13.95
N VAL A 10 -13.56 -28.64 -14.49
CA VAL A 10 -12.36 -27.79 -14.43
C VAL A 10 -12.20 -27.16 -13.04
N ALA A 11 -13.29 -26.75 -12.40
CA ALA A 11 -13.28 -26.31 -11.00
C ALA A 11 -12.92 -27.45 -10.03
N ALA A 12 -13.41 -28.67 -10.26
CA ALA A 12 -13.17 -29.82 -9.39
C ALA A 12 -11.72 -30.35 -9.46
N ARG A 13 -11.02 -30.15 -10.58
CA ARG A 13 -9.64 -30.64 -10.77
C ARG A 13 -8.55 -29.84 -10.06
N GLY A 14 -8.87 -28.68 -9.47
CA GLY A 14 -7.89 -27.79 -8.83
C GLY A 14 -8.22 -27.33 -7.41
N VAL A 15 -9.34 -27.76 -6.83
CA VAL A 15 -9.81 -27.23 -5.53
C VAL A 15 -9.46 -28.20 -4.41
N ASN A 16 -8.32 -27.95 -3.75
CA ASN A 16 -7.98 -28.60 -2.49
C ASN A 16 -9.02 -28.23 -1.42
N ARG A 17 -9.51 -29.21 -0.63
CA ARG A 17 -10.48 -29.00 0.46
C ARG A 17 -10.09 -27.84 1.38
N ARG A 18 -8.79 -27.73 1.70
CA ARG A 18 -8.26 -26.62 2.51
C ARG A 18 -8.45 -25.27 1.82
N GLY A 19 -8.10 -25.19 0.53
CA GLY A 19 -8.27 -23.96 -0.25
C GLY A 19 -9.74 -23.55 -0.40
N PHE A 20 -10.65 -24.52 -0.53
CA PHE A 20 -12.10 -24.26 -0.54
C PHE A 20 -12.59 -23.66 0.78
N MET A 21 -12.24 -24.28 1.92
CA MET A 21 -12.63 -23.79 3.24
C MET A 21 -12.05 -22.40 3.53
N THR A 22 -10.79 -22.15 3.16
CA THR A 22 -10.17 -20.82 3.30
C THR A 22 -10.92 -19.77 2.48
N ARG A 23 -11.28 -20.06 1.23
CA ARG A 23 -12.03 -19.12 0.37
C ARG A 23 -13.43 -18.85 0.90
N LEU A 24 -14.14 -19.89 1.36
CA LEU A 24 -15.45 -19.73 2.01
C LEU A 24 -15.35 -18.86 3.26
N GLY A 25 -14.37 -19.13 4.13
CA GLY A 25 -14.15 -18.36 5.35
C GLY A 25 -13.88 -16.88 5.08
N LEU A 26 -12.99 -16.57 4.12
CA LEU A 26 -12.71 -15.19 3.70
C LEU A 26 -13.94 -14.51 3.11
N GLY A 27 -14.72 -15.21 2.28
CA GLY A 27 -15.98 -14.66 1.73
C GLY A 27 -17.01 -14.34 2.80
N ALA A 28 -17.16 -15.22 3.80
CA ALA A 28 -18.06 -14.98 4.93
C ALA A 28 -17.60 -13.80 5.79
N ALA A 29 -16.29 -13.70 6.08
CA ALA A 29 -15.73 -12.57 6.81
C ALA A 29 -15.91 -11.24 6.06
N ALA A 30 -15.71 -11.23 4.74
CA ALA A 30 -15.93 -10.06 3.90
C ALA A 30 -17.38 -9.55 3.98
N LEU A 31 -18.37 -10.46 3.92
CA LEU A 31 -19.79 -10.11 4.08
C LEU A 31 -20.13 -9.54 5.47
N LEU A 32 -19.41 -9.94 6.52
CA LEU A 32 -19.63 -9.42 7.87
C LEU A 32 -18.97 -8.05 8.09
N VAL A 33 -17.78 -7.82 7.52
CA VAL A 33 -16.98 -6.60 7.74
C VAL A 33 -17.39 -5.47 6.80
N ASN A 34 -17.61 -5.75 5.52
CA ASN A 34 -18.02 -4.75 4.53
C ASN A 34 -19.10 -5.30 3.58
N PRO A 35 -20.33 -5.57 4.08
CA PRO A 35 -21.39 -6.19 3.28
C PRO A 35 -21.75 -5.38 2.04
N ARG A 36 -21.86 -4.05 2.17
CA ARG A 36 -22.34 -3.20 1.08
C ARG A 36 -21.35 -3.16 -0.08
N ASP A 37 -20.09 -2.84 0.16
CA ASP A 37 -19.14 -2.75 -0.95
C ASP A 37 -18.82 -4.14 -1.51
N PHE A 38 -18.74 -5.18 -0.68
CA PHE A 38 -18.46 -6.53 -1.16
C PHE A 38 -19.57 -7.09 -2.06
N ILE A 39 -20.82 -6.67 -1.85
CA ILE A 39 -21.96 -7.03 -2.72
C ILE A 39 -22.04 -6.12 -3.94
N LEU A 40 -21.82 -4.81 -3.77
CA LEU A 40 -22.12 -3.80 -4.80
C LEU A 40 -20.94 -3.46 -5.71
N ARG A 41 -19.71 -3.83 -5.34
CA ARG A 41 -18.49 -3.48 -6.08
C ARG A 41 -17.65 -4.71 -6.38
N PRO A 42 -17.02 -4.78 -7.56
CA PRO A 42 -16.06 -5.84 -7.85
C PRO A 42 -14.82 -5.64 -6.97
N MET A 43 -14.63 -6.54 -6.01
CA MET A 43 -13.46 -6.56 -5.13
C MET A 43 -13.17 -7.98 -4.64
N THR A 44 -11.96 -8.21 -4.15
CA THR A 44 -11.60 -9.49 -3.52
C THR A 44 -12.08 -9.54 -2.07
N SER A 45 -12.31 -10.75 -1.54
CA SER A 45 -12.63 -10.92 -0.11
C SER A 45 -11.54 -10.36 0.80
N HIS A 46 -10.27 -10.41 0.37
CA HIS A 46 -9.17 -9.81 1.10
C HIS A 46 -9.30 -8.29 1.16
N GLU A 47 -9.57 -7.62 0.05
CA GLU A 47 -9.76 -6.16 0.04
C GLU A 47 -10.98 -5.73 0.86
N ALA A 48 -12.04 -6.55 0.90
CA ALA A 48 -13.22 -6.25 1.71
C ALA A 48 -12.92 -6.26 3.21
N ILE A 49 -12.01 -7.12 3.64
CA ILE A 49 -11.58 -7.26 5.03
C ILE A 49 -10.48 -6.23 5.37
N CYS A 50 -9.49 -6.10 4.51
CA CYS A 50 -8.24 -5.38 4.76
C CYS A 50 -8.22 -3.95 4.21
N GLY A 51 -9.24 -3.55 3.47
CA GLY A 51 -9.29 -2.29 2.76
C GLY A 51 -8.70 -2.37 1.35
N PRO A 52 -8.81 -1.26 0.58
CA PRO A 52 -8.51 -1.23 -0.84
C PRO A 52 -7.04 -1.55 -1.12
N ALA A 53 -6.81 -2.23 -2.23
CA ALA A 53 -5.50 -2.43 -2.83
C ALA A 53 -4.42 -2.86 -1.82
N SER A 54 -4.75 -3.91 -1.06
CA SER A 54 -3.96 -4.45 0.05
C SER A 54 -3.10 -5.66 -0.36
N SER A 55 -3.01 -5.94 -1.65
CA SER A 55 -2.28 -7.07 -2.22
C SER A 55 -1.16 -6.65 -3.19
N CYS A 56 -0.24 -7.57 -3.46
CA CYS A 56 0.92 -7.30 -4.33
C CYS A 56 0.52 -7.09 -5.78
N SER A 57 -0.57 -7.70 -6.24
CA SER A 57 -1.09 -7.51 -7.59
C SER A 57 -1.64 -6.11 -7.84
N ASP A 58 -1.88 -5.33 -6.78
CA ASP A 58 -2.45 -3.99 -6.91
C ASP A 58 -1.38 -2.92 -7.21
N GLY A 59 -0.10 -3.30 -7.18
CA GLY A 59 1.02 -2.43 -7.57
C GLY A 59 1.42 -1.38 -6.54
N TYR A 60 0.81 -1.35 -5.35
CA TYR A 60 1.17 -0.41 -4.30
C TYR A 60 2.30 -0.95 -3.41
N THR A 61 3.02 -0.03 -2.76
CA THR A 61 4.10 -0.36 -1.82
C THR A 61 3.57 -0.54 -0.40
N VAL A 62 4.17 -1.45 0.36
CA VAL A 62 3.95 -1.72 1.78
C VAL A 62 4.09 -0.46 2.64
N PHE A 63 3.40 -0.42 3.79
CA PHE A 63 3.61 0.62 4.78
C PHE A 63 4.90 0.40 5.56
N CYS A 64 5.57 1.49 5.94
CA CYS A 64 6.83 1.41 6.66
C CYS A 64 6.66 0.75 8.02
N CYS A 65 5.53 0.93 8.71
CA CYS A 65 5.32 0.25 9.99
C CYS A 65 5.37 -1.28 9.87
N THR A 66 4.98 -1.84 8.73
CA THR A 66 4.95 -3.29 8.50
C THR A 66 6.35 -3.89 8.47
N ILE A 67 7.31 -3.19 7.85
CA ILE A 67 8.70 -3.66 7.70
C ILE A 67 9.68 -3.01 8.68
N ASN A 68 9.25 -1.97 9.42
CA ASN A 68 10.08 -1.15 10.31
C ASN A 68 9.67 -1.32 11.78
N ARG A 69 9.38 -2.56 12.21
CA ARG A 69 9.06 -2.90 13.61
C ARG A 69 7.92 -2.07 14.20
N GLY A 70 6.86 -1.83 13.42
CA GLY A 70 5.70 -1.02 13.82
C GLY A 70 5.92 0.50 13.69
N LEU A 71 7.10 0.97 13.29
CA LEU A 71 7.38 2.40 13.21
C LEU A 71 6.94 2.99 11.88
N ASN A 72 5.97 3.90 11.92
CA ASN A 72 5.50 4.66 10.76
C ASN A 72 6.44 5.83 10.43
N ARG A 73 7.69 5.50 10.07
CA ARG A 73 8.71 6.43 9.58
C ARG A 73 9.64 5.72 8.60
N CYS A 74 10.37 6.47 7.77
CA CYS A 74 11.35 5.85 6.88
C CYS A 74 12.39 5.07 7.70
N PRO A 75 12.71 3.81 7.31
CA PRO A 75 13.77 3.04 7.95
C PRO A 75 15.15 3.74 7.82
N PRO A 76 16.11 3.45 8.71
CA PRO A 76 17.48 3.93 8.55
C PRO A 76 18.04 3.61 7.16
N GLY A 77 18.84 4.54 6.60
CA GLY A 77 19.40 4.40 5.25
C GLY A 77 18.43 4.68 4.09
N HIS A 78 17.20 5.07 4.39
CA HIS A 78 16.20 5.52 3.40
C HIS A 78 16.01 7.04 3.49
N PHE A 79 15.35 7.61 2.48
CA PHE A 79 14.99 9.03 2.48
C PHE A 79 13.65 9.24 1.78
N VAL A 80 13.02 10.38 2.05
CA VAL A 80 11.72 10.73 1.46
C VAL A 80 11.92 11.26 0.04
N GLY A 81 11.32 10.62 -0.96
CA GLY A 81 11.47 11.01 -2.38
C GLY A 81 10.27 11.73 -2.98
N GLY A 82 9.11 11.68 -2.32
CA GLY A 82 7.88 12.31 -2.78
C GLY A 82 6.70 11.99 -1.87
N TRP A 83 5.57 12.62 -2.13
CA TRP A 83 4.34 12.40 -1.37
C TRP A 83 3.10 12.73 -2.20
N TRP A 84 1.96 12.19 -1.81
CA TRP A 84 0.67 12.59 -2.36
C TRP A 84 -0.39 12.71 -1.27
N LYS A 85 -1.44 13.45 -1.60
CA LYS A 85 -2.64 13.67 -0.80
C LYS A 85 -3.72 12.69 -1.23
N ALA A 86 -4.44 12.14 -0.27
CA ALA A 86 -5.64 11.35 -0.49
C ALA A 86 -6.77 11.98 0.33
N ASP A 87 -7.78 12.49 -0.36
CA ASP A 87 -8.89 13.18 0.29
C ASP A 87 -9.91 12.19 0.87
N ASN A 88 -10.65 12.62 1.91
CA ASN A 88 -11.72 11.87 2.56
C ASN A 88 -11.28 10.51 3.16
N SER A 89 -10.13 10.50 3.83
CA SER A 89 -9.66 9.30 4.55
C SER A 89 -10.40 9.14 5.86
N VAL A 90 -10.92 7.94 6.14
CA VAL A 90 -11.56 7.62 7.43
C VAL A 90 -10.56 7.56 8.60
N PHE A 91 -9.25 7.57 8.31
CA PHE A 91 -8.18 7.47 9.30
C PHE A 91 -7.63 8.82 9.76
N CYS A 92 -8.04 9.92 9.10
CA CYS A 92 -7.61 11.26 9.44
C CYS A 92 -8.86 12.13 9.58
N CYS A 93 -8.91 12.95 10.62
CA CYS A 93 -10.04 13.81 10.90
C CYS A 93 -9.59 15.27 10.95
N ASP A 94 -10.50 16.19 10.63
CA ASP A 94 -10.31 17.62 10.90
C ASP A 94 -10.80 17.98 12.31
N ASP A 95 -10.70 19.26 12.68
CA ASP A 95 -11.10 19.74 14.01
C ASP A 95 -12.59 19.52 14.32
N SER A 96 -13.42 19.24 13.30
CA SER A 96 -14.84 18.92 13.47
C SER A 96 -15.12 17.43 13.61
N GLY A 97 -14.08 16.59 13.55
CA GLY A 97 -14.20 15.12 13.55
C GLY A 97 -14.64 14.55 12.20
N ALA A 98 -14.68 15.35 11.13
CA ALA A 98 -15.03 14.89 9.80
C ALA A 98 -13.81 14.27 9.09
N PRO A 99 -13.98 13.26 8.21
CA PRO A 99 -12.90 12.69 7.43
C PRO A 99 -12.11 13.76 6.67
N SER A 100 -10.79 13.71 6.80
CA SER A 100 -9.87 14.70 6.25
C SER A 100 -8.82 14.06 5.34
N ALA A 101 -7.90 14.89 4.85
CA ALA A 101 -6.85 14.44 3.95
C ALA A 101 -5.82 13.58 4.68
N ARG A 102 -5.48 12.44 4.09
CA ARG A 102 -4.34 11.62 4.48
C ARG A 102 -3.23 11.74 3.47
N TYR A 103 -2.02 11.86 3.95
CA TYR A 103 -0.83 12.03 3.14
C TYR A 103 -0.02 10.74 3.17
N TYR A 104 0.45 10.35 2.01
CA TYR A 104 1.29 9.18 1.83
C TYR A 104 2.65 9.63 1.33
N VAL A 105 3.70 9.12 1.96
CA VAL A 105 5.08 9.58 1.78
C VAL A 105 5.94 8.40 1.36
N ASP A 106 6.55 8.48 0.19
CA ASP A 106 7.39 7.42 -0.36
C ASP A 106 8.81 7.47 0.24
N CYS A 107 9.20 6.40 0.94
CA CYS A 107 10.56 6.21 1.43
C CYS A 107 11.36 5.40 0.40
N HIS A 108 12.32 6.06 -0.23
CA HIS A 108 13.21 5.45 -1.22
C HIS A 108 14.44 4.83 -0.58
N SER A 109 14.88 3.71 -1.12
CA SER A 109 16.21 3.18 -0.81
C SER A 109 17.30 4.07 -1.39
N ARG A 110 18.45 4.10 -0.74
CA ARG A 110 19.67 4.73 -1.29
C ARG A 110 20.36 3.78 -2.27
N CYS A 111 21.08 4.36 -3.22
CA CYS A 111 22.00 3.62 -4.07
C CYS A 111 23.14 3.03 -3.23
N THR A 112 23.56 1.81 -3.53
CA THR A 112 24.72 1.16 -2.86
C THR A 112 26.02 1.38 -3.62
N THR A 113 25.96 1.60 -4.93
CA THR A 113 27.13 1.85 -5.79
C THR A 113 26.84 2.97 -6.80
N SER A 114 27.89 3.40 -7.50
CA SER A 114 27.82 4.42 -8.54
C SER A 114 27.31 3.84 -9.86
N GLY A 115 26.00 3.69 -9.98
CA GLY A 115 25.34 3.34 -11.24
C GLY A 115 23.97 3.99 -11.29
N CYS A 116 23.74 4.87 -12.26
CA CYS A 116 22.49 5.59 -12.41
C CYS A 116 21.99 5.57 -13.84
N SER A 117 20.75 5.15 -14.04
CA SER A 117 20.08 5.17 -15.34
C SER A 117 18.67 5.72 -15.16
N ASN A 118 18.31 6.72 -15.98
CA ASN A 118 17.01 7.39 -15.93
C ASN A 118 16.62 7.89 -14.51
N GLY A 119 17.60 8.35 -13.73
CA GLY A 119 17.40 8.84 -12.36
C GLY A 119 17.23 7.76 -11.29
N PHE A 120 17.34 6.48 -11.66
CA PHE A 120 17.28 5.36 -10.72
C PHE A 120 18.59 4.59 -10.66
N CYS A 121 18.95 4.12 -9.46
CA CYS A 121 20.17 3.33 -9.30
C CYS A 121 20.01 1.97 -9.98
N THR A 122 21.09 1.45 -10.57
CA THR A 122 21.16 0.06 -11.04
C THR A 122 21.30 -0.92 -9.88
N GLU A 123 21.93 -0.49 -8.79
CA GLU A 123 22.15 -1.28 -7.58
C GLU A 123 21.67 -0.52 -6.33
N TYR A 124 20.96 -1.22 -5.46
CA TYR A 124 20.36 -0.70 -4.24
C TYR A 124 20.19 -1.81 -3.20
N GLY A 125 20.09 -1.43 -1.93
CA GLY A 125 20.17 -2.34 -0.79
C GLY A 125 18.89 -3.11 -0.44
N CYS A 126 18.02 -3.40 -1.40
CA CYS A 126 16.81 -4.20 -1.16
C CYS A 126 16.38 -4.97 -2.42
N ASN A 127 15.61 -6.04 -2.22
CA ASN A 127 15.05 -6.85 -3.29
C ASN A 127 13.56 -6.55 -3.47
N CYS A 128 13.09 -6.65 -4.71
CA CYS A 128 11.66 -6.57 -4.98
C CYS A 128 10.99 -7.85 -4.49
N ASP A 129 10.15 -7.71 -3.47
CA ASP A 129 9.43 -8.82 -2.85
C ASP A 129 7.95 -8.47 -2.66
N CYS A 130 7.13 -9.51 -2.61
CA CYS A 130 5.75 -9.40 -2.17
C CYS A 130 5.69 -9.64 -0.66
N ASN A 131 5.05 -8.75 0.12
CA ASN A 131 4.82 -9.03 1.54
C ASN A 131 3.68 -10.05 1.70
N ASP A 132 3.94 -11.32 1.41
CA ASP A 132 2.92 -12.37 1.36
C ASP A 132 2.46 -12.87 2.74
N GLY A 133 2.94 -12.27 3.83
CA GLY A 133 2.59 -12.61 5.21
C GLY A 133 1.11 -12.48 5.56
N GLU A 134 0.75 -12.94 6.76
CA GLU A 134 -0.63 -13.05 7.26
C GLU A 134 -1.24 -11.70 7.72
N THR A 135 -0.78 -10.57 7.18
CA THR A 135 -1.26 -9.23 7.57
C THR A 135 -2.14 -8.62 6.48
N CYS A 136 -2.87 -7.55 6.82
CA CYS A 136 -3.66 -6.78 5.86
C CYS A 136 -2.82 -5.83 4.98
N ASP A 137 -1.49 -5.93 5.01
CA ASP A 137 -0.59 -5.10 4.22
C ASP A 137 0.28 -5.94 3.30
N ARG A 138 -0.36 -6.70 2.40
CA ARG A 138 0.33 -7.63 1.50
C ARG A 138 0.80 -6.96 0.23
N ARG A 139 1.34 -5.75 0.35
CA ARG A 139 1.78 -4.91 -0.77
C ARG A 139 3.25 -5.19 -1.13
N LEU A 140 3.71 -4.60 -2.23
CA LEU A 140 5.08 -4.76 -2.72
C LEU A 140 6.10 -4.10 -1.79
N VAL A 141 7.28 -4.68 -1.67
CA VAL A 141 8.43 -4.11 -0.97
C VAL A 141 9.51 -3.85 -2.01
N CYS A 142 10.03 -2.62 -2.12
CA CYS A 142 11.19 -2.29 -2.96
C CYS A 142 11.03 -2.63 -4.47
N CYS A 143 9.80 -2.73 -4.99
CA CYS A 143 9.56 -3.01 -6.41
C CYS A 143 9.33 -1.77 -7.26
N ASN A 144 8.70 -0.75 -6.67
CA ASN A 144 8.19 0.39 -7.42
C ASN A 144 9.30 1.42 -7.70
N LYS A 145 9.69 1.54 -8.97
CA LYS A 145 10.68 2.50 -9.46
C LYS A 145 10.00 3.68 -10.14
N PHE A 146 9.52 4.61 -9.34
CA PHE A 146 9.00 5.89 -9.79
C PHE A 146 9.26 6.93 -8.71
N ARG A 147 9.22 8.22 -9.05
CA ARG A 147 9.40 9.30 -8.07
C ARG A 147 8.57 10.52 -8.46
N TYR A 148 7.75 11.02 -7.54
CA TYR A 148 6.95 12.23 -7.79
C TYR A 148 7.77 13.52 -7.87
N GLY A 149 8.96 13.53 -7.24
CA GLY A 149 9.94 14.62 -7.37
C GLY A 149 9.58 15.86 -6.55
N GLN A 150 8.88 15.72 -5.44
CA GLN A 150 8.56 16.85 -4.54
C GLN A 150 9.48 16.95 -3.33
N CYS A 151 10.24 15.89 -3.01
CA CYS A 151 11.13 15.88 -1.84
C CYS A 151 12.55 15.46 -2.20
N ASN A 152 13.55 16.08 -1.56
CA ASN A 152 14.98 15.80 -1.73
C ASN A 152 15.43 15.79 -3.21
N THR A 153 14.90 16.73 -4.00
CA THR A 153 15.03 16.77 -5.48
C THR A 153 16.46 16.92 -5.97
N ASP A 154 17.38 17.33 -5.09
CA ASP A 154 18.82 17.36 -5.27
C ASP A 154 19.43 15.96 -5.48
N MET A 155 18.76 14.91 -5.01
CA MET A 155 19.18 13.53 -5.23
C MET A 155 18.94 13.11 -6.68
N GLY A 156 19.98 13.16 -7.51
CA GLY A 156 19.93 12.81 -8.92
C GLY A 156 19.78 11.31 -9.22
N CYS A 157 20.05 10.45 -8.23
CA CYS A 157 19.87 9.01 -8.35
C CYS A 157 19.18 8.42 -7.12
N VAL A 158 18.13 7.62 -7.34
CA VAL A 158 17.32 7.06 -6.25
C VAL A 158 17.04 5.58 -6.45
N GLY A 159 16.93 4.82 -5.37
CA GLY A 159 16.44 3.45 -5.45
C GLY A 159 14.91 3.40 -5.57
N PRO A 160 14.33 2.18 -5.63
CA PRO A 160 12.87 2.02 -5.58
C PRO A 160 12.27 2.51 -4.26
N VAL A 161 10.95 2.67 -4.26
CA VAL A 161 10.18 2.91 -3.03
C VAL A 161 10.19 1.63 -2.19
N THR A 162 10.84 1.67 -1.03
CA THR A 162 10.91 0.54 -0.10
C THR A 162 9.61 0.38 0.68
N CYS A 163 9.09 1.48 1.21
CA CYS A 163 7.87 1.52 1.99
C CYS A 163 7.25 2.91 2.00
N ARG A 164 6.02 3.01 2.52
CA ARG A 164 5.29 4.27 2.64
C ARG A 164 4.96 4.63 4.07
N VAL A 165 5.18 5.90 4.40
CA VAL A 165 4.71 6.50 5.64
C VAL A 165 3.36 7.16 5.39
N VAL A 166 2.47 7.09 6.37
CA VAL A 166 1.20 7.84 6.34
C VAL A 166 1.21 8.97 7.35
N SER A 167 0.52 10.06 7.07
CA SER A 167 0.34 11.16 8.02
C SER A 167 -0.98 11.87 7.78
N CYS A 168 -1.59 12.41 8.84
CA CYS A 168 -2.72 13.34 8.72
C CYS A 168 -2.25 14.81 8.60
N ILE A 169 -0.94 15.05 8.71
CA ILE A 169 -0.32 16.37 8.55
C ILE A 169 0.38 16.42 7.18
N PRO A 170 0.26 17.54 6.44
CA PRO A 170 0.95 17.67 5.16
C PRO A 170 2.48 17.54 5.32
N PRO A 171 3.15 16.67 4.51
CA PRO A 171 4.57 16.35 4.66
C PRO A 171 5.51 17.57 4.58
N TYR A 172 5.16 18.57 3.77
CA TYR A 172 5.96 19.80 3.65
C TYR A 172 5.94 20.69 4.90
N ARG A 173 5.18 20.34 5.95
CA ARG A 173 5.20 21.04 7.24
C ARG A 173 6.16 20.42 8.25
N ASN A 174 6.49 19.14 8.10
CA ASN A 174 7.20 18.36 9.12
C ASN A 174 8.31 17.45 8.58
N ILE A 175 8.48 17.38 7.26
CA ILE A 175 9.58 16.68 6.59
C ILE A 175 10.39 17.70 5.81
N ASP A 176 11.68 17.77 6.13
CA ASP A 176 12.62 18.67 5.47
C ASP A 176 12.76 18.35 3.97
N ASN A 177 13.10 19.39 3.20
CA ASN A 177 13.34 19.32 1.75
C ASN A 177 12.13 18.82 0.94
N CYS A 178 10.91 18.98 1.44
CA CYS A 178 9.67 18.70 0.71
C CYS A 178 8.97 19.99 0.26
N GLY A 179 8.60 20.07 -1.01
CA GLY A 179 7.83 21.17 -1.60
C GLY A 179 6.31 21.00 -1.44
N THR A 180 5.58 22.07 -1.77
CA THR A 180 4.12 22.17 -1.68
C THR A 180 3.38 21.78 -2.96
N SER A 181 4.09 21.37 -4.01
CA SER A 181 3.49 20.93 -5.27
C SER A 181 2.55 19.76 -5.02
N LEU A 182 1.27 19.91 -5.34
CA LEU A 182 0.25 18.93 -4.97
C LEU A 182 0.25 17.73 -5.94
N ARG A 183 0.24 16.53 -5.38
CA ARG A 183 -0.10 15.29 -6.07
C ARG A 183 -1.25 14.66 -5.32
N THR A 184 -2.23 14.12 -6.04
CA THR A 184 -3.44 13.57 -5.42
C THR A 184 -3.75 12.20 -6.00
N ASP A 185 -4.01 11.25 -5.10
CA ASP A 185 -4.58 9.95 -5.42
C ASP A 185 -5.54 9.59 -4.27
N SER A 186 -6.83 9.85 -4.48
CA SER A 186 -7.85 9.63 -3.45
C SER A 186 -8.33 8.18 -3.39
N TYR A 187 -7.94 7.33 -4.35
CA TYR A 187 -8.21 5.90 -4.26
C TYR A 187 -7.44 5.27 -3.08
N THR A 188 -6.30 5.86 -2.71
CA THR A 188 -5.49 5.36 -1.60
C THR A 188 -6.02 5.78 -0.23
N ALA A 189 -7.03 6.65 -0.12
CA ALA A 189 -7.41 7.30 1.14
C ALA A 189 -7.61 6.34 2.31
N ASN A 190 -8.17 5.16 2.03
CA ASN A 190 -8.48 4.15 3.03
C ASN A 190 -7.50 2.96 3.01
N GLN A 191 -6.36 3.04 2.31
CA GLN A 191 -5.30 2.05 2.43
C GLN A 191 -4.73 2.10 3.83
N SER A 192 -4.69 0.96 4.52
CA SER A 192 -4.14 0.87 5.88
C SER A 192 -3.36 -0.43 6.10
N ALA A 193 -2.81 -0.56 7.29
CA ALA A 193 -2.13 -1.74 7.81
C ALA A 193 -2.48 -1.90 9.29
N PRO A 194 -2.44 -3.13 9.85
CA PRO A 194 -2.74 -3.35 11.27
C PRO A 194 -1.85 -2.57 12.25
N CYS A 195 -0.63 -2.19 11.82
CA CYS A 195 0.30 -1.39 12.63
C CYS A 195 0.05 0.12 12.58
N LEU A 196 -0.89 0.57 11.75
CA LEU A 196 -1.27 1.98 11.67
C LEU A 196 -2.47 2.20 12.57
N GLN A 197 -2.33 3.12 13.52
CA GLN A 197 -3.46 3.62 14.28
C GLN A 197 -4.19 4.68 13.43
N GLY A 198 -5.52 4.70 13.49
CA GLY A 198 -6.32 5.80 12.98
C GLY A 198 -6.53 6.81 14.10
N ASP A 199 -6.32 8.09 13.83
CA ASP A 199 -6.41 9.16 14.84
C ASP A 199 -7.84 9.73 14.95
N CYS A 200 -8.82 9.10 14.30
CA CYS A 200 -10.23 9.41 14.44
C CYS A 200 -10.83 8.53 15.54
N ALA A 201 -10.77 9.01 16.79
CA ALA A 201 -11.55 8.49 17.90
C ALA A 201 -12.85 9.28 18.08
#